data_AF-A0A2X1PZ28-F1
#
_entry.id   AF-A0A2X1PZ28-F1
#
_cell.length_a   1.000
_cell.length_b   1.000
_cell.length_c   1.000
_cell.angle_alpha   90.00
_cell.angle_beta   90.00
_cell.angle_gamma   90.00
#
_symmetry.space_group_name_H-M   'P 1'
#
loop_
_entity.id
_entity.type
_entity.pdbx_description
1 polymer ?
#
loop_
_entity_poly.entity_id
_entity_poly.type
_entity_poly.pdbx_seq_one_letter_code
_entity_poly.pdbx_strand_id
1 'polypeptide(L)'
;MLNQELELSLNMAFARAREHRHEFMTVEHLLLALLSNPSAREALEACSVDLVALRQNWKPLLNKPHPFCLPVKRSATHTDAEFSACTATCGLPCPVLRSQ
;
A
#
# COMPACT_ATOMS: atom_id res chain seq x y z
N MET A 1 3.39 17.01 9.63
CA MET A 1 3.29 16.71 8.18
C MET A 1 4.34 15.67 7.85
N LEU A 2 4.04 14.77 6.91
CA LEU A 2 5.02 13.77 6.48
C LEU A 2 6.13 14.46 5.68
N ASN A 3 7.34 13.91 5.75
CA ASN A 3 8.45 14.37 4.92
C ASN A 3 8.12 14.13 3.43
N GLN A 4 8.51 15.05 2.55
CA GLN A 4 8.29 14.99 1.10
C GLN A 4 8.83 13.67 0.49
N GLU A 5 9.95 13.17 1.00
CA GLU A 5 10.53 11.90 0.55
C GLU A 5 9.66 10.67 0.90
N LEU A 6 8.99 10.73 2.06
CA LEU A 6 8.09 9.68 2.49
C LEU A 6 6.79 9.73 1.68
N GLU A 7 6.30 10.93 1.37
CA GLU A 7 5.14 11.12 0.50
C GLU A 7 5.41 10.56 -0.91
N LEU A 8 6.59 10.82 -1.47
CA LEU A 8 7.01 10.24 -2.74
C LEU A 8 7.04 8.69 -2.68
N SER A 9 7.57 8.14 -1.60
CA SER A 9 7.64 6.69 -1.39
C SER A 9 6.25 6.06 -1.31
N LEU A 10 5.32 6.72 -0.61
CA LEU A 10 3.92 6.29 -0.52
C LEU A 10 3.23 6.32 -1.89
N ASN A 11 3.42 7.39 -2.66
CA ASN A 11 2.86 7.51 -3.99
C ASN A 11 3.37 6.40 -4.92
N MET A 12 4.66 6.03 -4.83
CA MET A 12 5.23 4.89 -5.56
C MET A 12 4.61 3.55 -5.12
N ALA A 13 4.38 3.34 -3.82
CA ALA A 13 3.72 2.14 -3.32
C ALA A 13 2.29 2.01 -3.85
N PHE A 14 1.53 3.11 -3.84
CA PHE A 14 0.17 3.15 -4.38
C PHE A 14 0.13 2.91 -5.89
N ALA A 15 1.03 3.52 -6.65
CA ALA A 15 1.13 3.30 -8.09
C ALA A 15 1.37 1.82 -8.40
N ARG A 16 2.31 1.18 -7.71
CA ARG A 16 2.60 -0.26 -7.87
C ARG A 16 1.41 -1.14 -7.54
N ALA A 17 0.71 -0.88 -6.42
CA ALA A 17 -0.48 -1.64 -6.06
C ALA A 17 -1.57 -1.54 -7.14
N ARG A 18 -1.77 -0.33 -7.70
CA ARG A 18 -2.73 -0.10 -8.80
C ARG A 18 -2.32 -0.77 -10.11
N GLU A 19 -1.04 -0.72 -10.46
CA GLU A 19 -0.50 -1.39 -11.67
C GLU A 19 -0.77 -2.90 -11.63
N HIS A 20 -0.64 -3.51 -10.45
CA HIS A 20 -0.91 -4.94 -10.26
C HIS A 20 -2.39 -5.24 -9.96
N ARG A 21 -3.26 -4.22 -10.02
CA ARG A 21 -4.70 -4.30 -9.73
C ARG A 21 -4.99 -4.91 -8.35
N HIS A 22 -4.14 -4.62 -7.38
CA HIS A 22 -4.38 -5.02 -6.01
C HIS A 22 -5.49 -4.15 -5.42
N GLU A 23 -6.49 -4.80 -4.84
CA GLU A 23 -7.61 -4.14 -4.18
C GLU A 23 -7.15 -3.30 -2.97
N PHE A 24 -6.04 -3.72 -2.35
CA PHE A 24 -5.47 -3.08 -1.17
C PHE A 24 -3.98 -2.79 -1.37
N MET A 25 -3.53 -1.66 -0.85
CA MET A 25 -2.11 -1.43 -0.62
C MET A 25 -1.73 -2.07 0.72
N THR A 26 -0.76 -2.96 0.69
CA THR A 26 -0.31 -3.69 1.87
C THR A 26 1.02 -3.16 2.40
N VAL A 27 1.42 -3.60 3.60
CA VAL A 27 2.69 -3.17 4.23
C VAL A 27 3.90 -3.63 3.41
N GLU A 28 3.79 -4.74 2.68
CA GLU A 28 4.80 -5.23 1.76
C GLU A 28 5.10 -4.21 0.64
N HIS A 29 4.07 -3.54 0.10
CA HIS A 29 4.23 -2.51 -0.93
C HIS A 29 4.97 -1.30 -0.37
N LEU A 30 4.58 -0.88 0.84
CA LEU A 30 5.20 0.21 1.56
C LEU A 30 6.67 -0.10 1.85
N LEU A 31 6.96 -1.30 2.36
CA LEU A 31 8.32 -1.71 2.65
C LEU A 31 9.18 -1.68 1.39
N LEU A 32 8.68 -2.21 0.27
CA LEU A 32 9.40 -2.19 -1.01
C LEU A 32 9.66 -0.76 -1.52
N ALA A 33 8.75 0.19 -1.24
CA ALA A 33 8.96 1.60 -1.55
C ALA A 33 9.99 2.24 -0.62
N LEU A 34 9.98 1.91 0.67
CA LEU A 34 10.96 2.38 1.65
C LEU A 34 12.38 1.90 1.34
N LEU A 35 12.56 0.73 0.70
CA LEU A 35 13.89 0.31 0.22
C LEU A 35 14.48 1.23 -0.86
N SER A 36 13.70 2.17 -1.40
CA SER A 36 14.14 3.19 -2.36
C SER A 36 14.26 4.58 -1.72
N ASN A 37 13.86 4.73 -0.46
CA ASN A 37 13.97 5.97 0.30
C ASN A 37 15.38 6.07 0.94
N PRO A 38 16.11 7.19 0.77
CA PRO A 38 17.48 7.33 1.25
C PRO A 38 17.58 7.22 2.78
N SER A 39 16.71 7.89 3.53
CA SER A 39 16.72 7.81 5.00
C SER A 39 16.42 6.41 5.53
N ALA A 40 15.44 5.72 4.94
CA ALA A 40 15.13 4.34 5.33
C ALA A 40 16.25 3.38 4.94
N ARG A 41 16.91 3.62 3.80
CA ARG A 41 18.06 2.84 3.35
C ARG A 41 19.24 2.99 4.29
N GLU A 42 19.59 4.21 4.69
CA GLU A 42 20.65 4.47 5.67
C GLU A 42 20.40 3.75 6.99
N ALA A 43 19.17 3.76 7.48
CA ALA A 43 18.80 3.03 8.70
C ALA A 43 18.97 1.50 8.54
N LEU A 44 18.58 0.94 7.40
CA LEU A 44 18.72 -0.50 7.12
C LEU A 44 20.18 -0.91 6.90
N GLU A 45 20.98 -0.06 6.26
CA GLU A 45 22.43 -0.24 6.10
C GLU A 45 23.14 -0.17 7.45
N ALA A 46 22.74 0.73 8.35
CA ALA A 46 23.23 0.78 9.73
C ALA A 46 22.90 -0.50 10.52
N CYS A 47 21.78 -1.15 10.20
CA CYS A 47 21.41 -2.46 10.74
C CYS A 47 22.10 -3.64 10.03
N SER A 48 23.02 -3.41 9.10
CA SER A 48 23.71 -4.45 8.31
C SER A 48 22.76 -5.38 7.55
N VAL A 49 21.63 -4.85 7.08
CA VAL A 49 20.64 -5.62 6.31
C VAL A 49 21.04 -5.70 4.84
N ASP A 50 21.00 -6.90 4.26
CA ASP A 50 21.16 -7.07 2.81
C ASP A 50 19.89 -6.64 2.06
N LEU A 51 19.93 -5.40 1.56
CA LEU A 51 18.84 -4.80 0.80
C LEU A 51 18.54 -5.52 -0.51
N VAL A 52 19.54 -6.15 -1.13
CA VAL A 52 19.39 -6.85 -2.41
C VAL A 52 18.64 -8.15 -2.19
N ALA A 53 19.08 -8.96 -1.22
CA ALA A 53 18.38 -10.18 -0.82
C ALA A 53 16.95 -9.87 -0.35
N LEU A 54 16.77 -8.83 0.47
CA LEU A 54 15.44 -8.41 0.93
C LEU A 54 14.52 -8.04 -0.24
N ARG A 55 15.00 -7.25 -1.21
CA ARG A 55 14.22 -6.89 -2.38
C ARG A 55 13.84 -8.10 -3.24
N GLN A 56 14.75 -9.07 -3.39
CA GLN A 56 14.49 -10.29 -4.15
C GLN A 56 13.49 -11.23 -3.45
N ASN A 57 13.51 -11.27 -2.12
CA ASN A 57 12.58 -12.09 -1.34
C ASN A 57 11.16 -11.52 -1.32
N TRP A 58 11.02 -10.18 -1.32
CA TRP A 58 9.72 -9.52 -1.17
C TRP A 58 9.01 -9.24 -2.50
N LYS A 59 9.73 -8.99 -3.60
CA LYS A 59 9.11 -8.78 -4.93
C LYS A 59 8.16 -9.92 -5.36
N PRO A 60 8.51 -11.21 -5.20
CA PRO A 60 7.63 -12.32 -5.56
C PRO A 60 6.38 -12.44 -4.68
N LEU A 61 6.44 -11.95 -3.44
CA LEU A 61 5.31 -11.98 -2.51
C LEU A 61 4.20 -11.01 -2.91
N LEU A 62 4.54 -9.91 -3.58
CA LEU A 62 3.57 -8.94 -4.09
C LEU A 62 2.77 -9.53 -5.26
N ASN A 63 3.41 -10.31 -6.13
CA ASN A 63 2.76 -10.87 -7.32
C ASN A 63 1.96 -12.15 -7.04
N LYS A 64 2.12 -12.72 -5.84
CA LYS A 64 1.33 -13.86 -5.39
C LYS A 64 0.21 -13.30 -4.51
N PRO A 65 -1.04 -13.75 -4.69
CA PRO A 65 -2.03 -13.56 -3.63
C PRO A 65 -1.49 -14.25 -2.38
N HIS A 66 -0.97 -13.45 -1.46
CA HIS A 66 -0.65 -13.82 -0.10
C HIS A 66 -1.78 -14.68 0.48
N PRO A 67 -1.48 -15.90 0.97
CA PRO A 67 -2.46 -16.77 1.61
C PRO A 67 -3.03 -16.16 2.90
N PHE A 68 -2.42 -15.09 3.41
CA PHE A 68 -2.87 -14.33 4.58
C PHE A 68 -3.84 -13.18 4.26
N CYS A 69 -4.20 -12.97 2.99
CA CYS A 69 -5.46 -12.28 2.66
C CYS A 69 -6.63 -13.20 3.01
N LEU A 70 -6.80 -13.45 4.31
CA LEU A 70 -8.12 -13.81 4.80
C LEU A 70 -9.04 -12.66 4.38
N PRO A 71 -10.19 -12.94 3.76
CA PRO A 71 -11.23 -11.93 3.70
C PRO A 71 -11.50 -11.56 5.16
N VAL A 72 -11.12 -10.34 5.56
CA VAL A 72 -11.69 -9.75 6.76
C VAL A 72 -13.17 -9.66 6.44
N LYS A 73 -13.91 -10.71 6.83
CA LYS A 73 -15.36 -10.64 6.92
C LYS A 73 -15.60 -9.52 7.91
N ARG A 74 -15.92 -8.35 7.38
CA ARG A 74 -16.42 -7.21 8.13
C ARG A 74 -17.52 -7.78 9.01
N SER A 75 -17.23 -7.96 10.31
CA SER A 75 -18.26 -8.34 11.25
C SER A 75 -19.22 -7.17 11.24
N ALA A 76 -20.34 -7.36 10.55
CA ALA A 76 -21.47 -6.46 10.59
C ALA A 76 -22.03 -6.51 12.01
N THR A 77 -21.41 -5.77 12.92
CA THR A 77 -22.15 -5.18 14.01
C THR A 77 -22.75 -3.90 13.46
N HIS A 78 -23.93 -4.07 12.87
CA HIS A 78 -25.03 -3.10 12.88
C HIS A 78 -24.90 -2.24 14.14
N THR A 79 -24.67 -0.94 14.07
CA THR A 79 -25.55 0.14 13.61
C THR A 79 -24.63 1.29 13.14
N ASP A 80 -24.80 2.01 12.03
CA ASP A 80 -25.99 2.49 11.34
C ASP A 80 -25.66 2.83 9.86
N ALA A 81 -26.74 2.99 9.10
CA ALA A 81 -26.84 3.36 7.71
C ALA A 81 -25.91 4.51 7.24
N GLU A 82 -24.96 4.24 6.32
CA GLU A 82 -24.49 5.27 5.37
C GLU A 82 -23.64 4.79 4.16
N PHE A 83 -23.59 3.50 3.83
CA PHE A 83 -22.90 3.03 2.61
C PHE A 83 -23.85 2.42 1.58
N SER A 84 -24.92 3.15 1.27
CA SER A 84 -25.83 2.86 0.15
C SER A 84 -25.68 3.91 -0.95
N ALA A 85 -24.51 4.00 -1.60
CA ALA A 85 -24.36 4.66 -2.92
C ALA A 85 -22.94 4.57 -3.52
N CYS A 86 -22.32 3.39 -3.62
CA CYS A 86 -21.12 3.26 -4.47
C CYS A 86 -21.07 1.99 -5.32
N THR A 87 -22.24 1.38 -5.56
CA THR A 87 -22.35 0.16 -6.38
C THR A 87 -22.71 0.44 -7.83
N ALA A 88 -22.70 1.69 -8.30
CA ALA A 88 -23.01 1.96 -9.70
C ALA A 88 -22.20 3.15 -10.24
N THR A 89 -21.49 2.89 -11.34
CA THR A 89 -21.04 3.88 -12.32
C THR A 89 -19.77 4.65 -11.98
N CYS A 90 -18.63 4.21 -12.56
CA CYS A 90 -17.48 5.01 -13.04
C CYS A 90 -16.19 4.16 -12.85
N GLY A 91 -15.48 3.68 -13.87
CA GLY A 91 -15.23 4.34 -15.15
C GLY A 91 -14.13 5.42 -15.08
N LEU A 92 -13.31 5.50 -14.01
CA LEU A 92 -12.24 6.51 -13.77
C LEU A 92 -12.72 7.99 -13.83
N PRO A 93 -11.90 8.99 -13.49
CA PRO A 93 -10.94 9.17 -12.39
C PRO A 93 -11.54 10.18 -11.36
N CYS A 94 -11.09 10.35 -10.12
CA CYS A 94 -9.92 11.16 -9.74
C CYS A 94 -10.00 11.46 -8.22
N PRO A 95 -8.89 11.89 -7.60
CA PRO A 95 -8.66 12.00 -6.18
C PRO A 95 -8.97 13.40 -5.62
N VAL A 96 -8.94 13.53 -4.28
CA VAL A 96 -8.89 14.79 -3.51
C VAL A 96 -10.12 15.72 -3.68
N LEU A 97 -11.19 15.48 -2.91
CA LEU A 97 -11.98 16.58 -2.35
C LEU A 97 -12.89 16.12 -1.21
N ARG A 98 -12.45 16.35 0.04
CA ARG A 98 -13.26 17.09 1.02
C ARG A 98 -12.42 17.42 2.23
N SER A 99 -11.90 18.65 2.21
CA SER A 99 -11.88 19.50 3.39
C SER A 99 -13.31 19.63 3.93
N GLN A 100 -13.52 19.16 5.15
CA GLN A 100 -14.20 19.85 6.25
C GLN A 100 -13.99 19.02 7.51
#